data_AF-A0A8C4WZN1-F1
#
_entry.id   AF-A0A8C4WZN1-F1
#
_cell.length_a   1.000
_cell.length_b   1.000
_cell.length_c   1.000
_cell.angle_alpha   90.00
_cell.angle_beta   90.00
_cell.angle_gamma   90.00
#
_symmetry.space_group_name_H-M   'P 1'
#
loop_
_entity.id
_entity.type
_entity.pdbx_description
1 polymer ?
#
loop_
_entity_poly.entity_id
_entity_poly.type
_entity_poly.pdbx_seq_one_letter_code
_entity_poly.pdbx_strand_id
1 'polypeptide(L)'
;MIGDKLIYFKVNPNAVVLKMETFLLYCSSSRSAQRTSCTIEKLLISPGKVGSSVVWGSQFKLPFLTVWSCHHSELSNQAIADMTLPGAMQMEHLVMEPELVHEARETISAATSYRLDLQHRQAELAKARKQVESSANDARIVLKRHFGRLHEELGRQMEARLAVLLAEVNSIERSACQPLDKCQELLQQKVDAVADLMTQGEAALQVHSGAPEKLLDLRDAAARVQLGSLPEVPSLNDVPCLSANLPRPVLPGLELHLSTHGAVAAQPPIRIDDIVERPGALHLRWTKVDEDYPVDEYVVQCSEILEGQHAQGSVGDNVSILYRGPKCEFTAVRLVCGTKYSFRAGIRCSEKDVDDDATVWSVPQVGSTSLPSHEWSVGHLGFTLNRQRDMALRNAITDASVLYSRSASYRCGQSLAFRVECAGQSCRTDSIGLSMELLPDTKTLRHCGAFCIGSSGAVFVNGKEMTNQLPPLAAGMTVTFETEPVLSHGGDFRLRVSVACGEREVVSDWPLQQPQLKLFFGCSFLHAGWELLVF
;
A
#
# COMPACT_ATOMS: atom_id res chain seq x y z
N MET A 1 -14.73 6.76 51.94
CA MET A 1 -13.62 5.88 52.37
C MET A 1 -12.64 6.75 53.15
N ILE A 2 -12.44 6.48 54.44
CA ILE A 2 -11.35 7.04 55.23
C ILE A 2 -10.64 5.83 55.84
N GLY A 3 -9.45 5.50 55.32
CA GLY A 3 -8.80 4.20 55.58
C GLY A 3 -9.65 3.00 55.15
N ASP A 4 -9.59 1.91 55.91
CA ASP A 4 -10.23 0.61 55.59
C ASP A 4 -11.72 0.51 55.99
N LYS A 5 -12.40 1.63 56.24
CA LYS A 5 -13.84 1.66 56.55
C LYS A 5 -14.64 2.42 55.49
N LEU A 6 -15.72 1.78 55.02
CA LEU A 6 -16.77 2.40 54.23
C LEU A 6 -17.80 3.05 55.17
N ILE A 7 -17.96 4.37 55.06
CA ILE A 7 -19.01 5.13 55.76
C ILE A 7 -20.09 5.50 54.75
N TYR A 8 -21.34 5.15 55.04
CA TYR A 8 -22.51 5.56 54.26
C TYR A 8 -23.23 6.73 54.95
N PHE A 9 -23.60 7.74 54.17
CA PHE A 9 -24.50 8.81 54.64
C PHE A 9 -25.89 8.59 54.04
N LYS A 10 -26.91 8.49 54.89
CA LYS A 10 -28.31 8.49 54.48
C LYS A 10 -28.77 9.94 54.35
N VAL A 11 -28.83 10.44 53.12
CA VAL A 11 -29.36 11.78 52.85
C VAL A 11 -30.88 11.72 52.92
N ASN A 12 -31.48 12.47 53.84
CA ASN A 12 -32.92 12.64 53.91
C ASN A 12 -33.35 13.59 52.76
N PRO A 13 -34.21 13.16 51.82
CA PRO A 13 -34.56 13.96 50.64
C PRO A 13 -35.35 15.25 50.95
N ASN A 14 -35.77 15.46 52.20
CA ASN A 14 -36.52 16.64 52.63
C ASN A 14 -35.72 17.64 53.50
N ALA A 15 -34.40 17.47 53.65
CA ALA A 15 -33.58 18.42 54.42
C ALA A 15 -33.17 19.62 53.54
N VAL A 16 -33.64 20.81 53.90
CA VAL A 16 -33.24 22.11 53.34
C VAL A 16 -31.74 22.32 53.58
N VAL A 17 -30.99 22.60 52.51
CA VAL A 17 -29.55 22.88 52.53
C VAL A 17 -29.28 24.12 53.39
N LEU A 18 -28.73 23.93 54.58
CA LEU A 18 -28.11 25.00 55.35
C LEU A 18 -26.69 25.24 54.80
N LYS A 19 -26.46 26.50 54.46
CA LYS A 19 -25.20 27.09 54.00
C LYS A 19 -24.07 26.76 54.99
N MET A 20 -23.01 26.10 54.54
CA MET A 20 -21.76 26.03 55.31
C MET A 20 -20.69 26.90 54.66
N GLU A 21 -20.14 27.78 55.50
CA GLU A 21 -19.14 28.79 55.20
C GLU A 21 -17.75 28.18 54.98
N THR A 22 -16.95 28.95 54.26
CA THR A 22 -15.56 28.74 53.85
C THR A 22 -14.67 28.09 54.92
N PHE A 23 -14.05 26.94 54.62
CA PHE A 23 -12.91 26.45 55.39
C PHE A 23 -11.60 27.04 54.84
N LEU A 24 -10.90 27.82 55.67
CA LEU A 24 -9.53 28.26 55.43
C LEU A 24 -8.56 27.20 55.97
N LEU A 25 -7.78 26.57 55.09
CA LEU A 25 -6.63 25.76 55.49
C LEU A 25 -5.40 26.66 55.64
N TYR A 26 -4.92 26.84 56.87
CA TYR A 26 -3.59 27.42 57.15
C TYR A 26 -2.55 26.31 57.11
N CYS A 27 -1.58 26.43 56.21
CA CYS A 27 -0.40 25.55 56.16
C CYS A 27 0.75 26.24 56.89
N SER A 28 1.19 25.72 58.05
CA SER A 28 2.41 26.16 58.72
C SER A 28 3.52 25.11 58.57
N SER A 29 4.27 25.17 57.48
CA SER A 29 5.67 24.76 57.45
C SER A 29 6.38 25.39 56.25
N SER A 30 7.69 25.51 56.38
CA SER A 30 8.57 26.54 55.83
C SER A 30 8.87 26.47 54.32
N ARG A 31 8.97 27.68 53.74
CA ARG A 31 9.58 28.11 52.46
C ARG A 31 8.77 27.86 51.16
N SER A 32 8.52 28.99 50.48
CA SER A 32 7.77 29.25 49.22
C SER A 32 6.26 29.06 49.27
N ALA A 33 5.54 30.16 49.46
CA ALA A 33 4.08 30.24 49.30
C ALA A 33 3.73 30.48 47.82
N GLN A 34 3.03 29.54 47.19
CA GLN A 34 2.20 29.81 46.00
C GLN A 34 0.73 29.68 46.39
N ARG A 35 -0.03 30.76 46.16
CA ARG A 35 -1.50 30.78 46.30
C ARG A 35 -2.11 30.10 45.07
N THR A 36 -2.68 28.92 45.23
CA THR A 36 -3.56 28.33 44.21
C THR A 36 -5.01 28.47 44.67
N SER A 37 -5.72 29.39 44.03
CA SER A 37 -7.18 29.55 44.13
C SER A 37 -7.82 28.55 43.17
N CYS A 38 -8.58 27.57 43.68
CA CYS A 38 -9.41 26.71 42.84
C CYS A 38 -10.88 27.16 42.95
N THR A 39 -11.40 27.74 41.87
CA THR A 39 -12.81 28.15 41.74
C THR A 39 -13.58 26.98 41.13
N ILE A 40 -14.52 26.38 41.86
CA ILE A 40 -15.41 25.36 41.30
C ILE A 40 -16.64 26.06 40.71
N GLU A 41 -16.80 25.96 39.39
CA GLU A 41 -18.00 26.42 38.70
C GLU A 41 -19.19 25.48 38.93
N LYS A 42 -20.37 26.12 38.93
CA LYS A 42 -21.68 25.66 39.40
C LYS A 42 -22.26 24.56 38.49
N LEU A 43 -22.71 23.44 39.06
CA LEU A 43 -23.52 22.44 38.34
C LEU A 43 -25.01 22.71 38.63
N LEU A 44 -25.71 23.31 37.67
CA LEU A 44 -27.15 23.58 37.70
C LEU A 44 -27.92 22.34 37.19
N ILE A 45 -28.78 21.77 38.03
CA ILE A 45 -29.78 20.77 37.60
C ILE A 45 -31.16 21.41 37.71
N SER A 46 -31.88 21.52 36.59
CA SER A 46 -33.26 22.02 36.52
C SER A 46 -34.27 20.86 36.38
N PRO A 47 -35.48 20.95 36.96
CA PRO A 47 -36.51 19.93 36.84
C PRO A 47 -37.49 20.19 35.68
N GLY A 48 -37.46 19.32 34.66
CA GLY A 48 -38.58 18.75 33.87
C GLY A 48 -39.54 19.64 33.04
N LYS A 49 -39.74 19.28 31.74
CA LYS A 49 -41.07 18.97 31.13
C LYS A 49 -41.02 18.49 29.66
N VAL A 50 -41.37 17.21 29.49
CA VAL A 50 -42.23 16.49 28.49
C VAL A 50 -42.46 17.02 27.06
N GLY A 51 -42.22 16.11 26.09
CA GLY A 51 -42.82 16.00 24.73
C GLY A 51 -41.73 15.83 23.65
N SER A 52 -41.61 14.78 22.82
CA SER A 52 -42.50 13.73 22.33
C SER A 52 -41.70 12.56 21.67
N SER A 53 -42.22 11.32 21.74
CA SER A 53 -41.94 10.11 20.90
C SER A 53 -40.50 9.53 20.82
N VAL A 54 -40.02 8.61 21.68
CA VAL A 54 -40.19 7.12 21.77
C VAL A 54 -39.69 6.30 20.55
N VAL A 55 -38.60 5.52 20.70
CA VAL A 55 -38.55 4.02 20.66
C VAL A 55 -37.28 3.46 21.35
N TRP A 56 -37.51 2.87 22.53
CA TRP A 56 -36.95 1.70 23.25
C TRP A 56 -35.47 1.24 23.19
N GLY A 57 -34.91 1.03 24.39
CA GLY A 57 -33.75 0.17 24.66
C GLY A 57 -33.31 0.15 26.14
N SER A 58 -34.03 -0.63 26.97
CA SER A 58 -33.66 -1.16 28.30
C SER A 58 -33.07 -0.23 29.38
N GLN A 59 -33.84 -0.04 30.44
CA GLN A 59 -33.49 0.58 31.71
C GLN A 59 -32.46 -0.25 32.49
N PHE A 60 -31.38 0.40 32.96
CA PHE A 60 -30.79 0.16 34.27
C PHE A 60 -30.30 1.50 34.84
N LYS A 61 -30.95 1.95 35.92
CA LYS A 61 -30.46 3.06 36.76
C LYS A 61 -29.40 2.51 37.70
N LEU A 62 -28.16 2.95 37.56
CA LEU A 62 -27.11 2.79 38.58
C LEU A 62 -26.68 4.18 39.08
N PRO A 63 -26.37 4.35 40.38
CA PRO A 63 -25.98 5.64 40.93
C PRO A 63 -24.56 5.98 40.49
N PHE A 64 -24.34 7.24 40.11
CA PHE A 64 -23.02 7.79 39.82
C PHE A 64 -22.13 7.68 41.07
N LEU A 65 -21.09 6.85 41.01
CA LEU A 65 -20.02 6.81 41.99
C LEU A 65 -18.81 7.51 41.37
N THR A 66 -18.64 8.80 41.65
CA THR A 66 -17.42 9.53 41.31
C THR A 66 -16.39 9.27 42.41
N VAL A 67 -15.37 8.46 42.13
CA VAL A 67 -14.25 8.23 43.07
C VAL A 67 -13.15 9.25 42.75
N TRP A 68 -12.85 10.12 43.71
CA TRP A 68 -11.61 10.89 43.74
C TRP A 68 -10.66 10.23 44.74
N SER A 69 -9.46 9.85 44.29
CA SER A 69 -8.39 9.35 45.17
C SER A 69 -7.44 10.48 45.53
N CYS A 70 -7.35 10.82 46.81
CA CYS A 70 -6.20 11.55 47.35
C CYS A 70 -5.47 10.63 48.32
N HIS A 71 -4.20 10.34 48.02
CA HIS A 71 -3.28 9.69 48.95
C HIS A 71 -2.75 10.73 49.94
N HIS A 72 -3.03 10.55 51.23
CA HIS A 72 -2.00 10.60 52.27
C HIS A 72 -2.59 10.10 53.59
N SER A 73 -1.88 9.16 54.19
CA SER A 73 -2.08 8.59 55.51
C SER A 73 -1.56 9.53 56.60
N GLU A 74 -2.33 9.68 57.68
CA GLU A 74 -1.95 9.95 59.07
C GLU A 74 -2.94 10.92 59.74
N LEU A 75 -3.90 10.38 60.50
CA LEU A 75 -4.56 11.13 61.56
C LEU A 75 -4.75 10.22 62.78
N SER A 76 -4.23 10.71 63.90
CA SER A 76 -4.10 10.07 65.21
C SER A 76 -5.44 9.85 65.92
N ASN A 77 -5.52 8.73 66.62
CA ASN A 77 -6.58 8.38 67.57
C ASN A 77 -6.60 9.35 68.77
N GLN A 78 -7.40 10.42 68.73
CA GLN A 78 -7.85 11.12 69.94
C GLN A 78 -8.93 12.17 69.61
N ALA A 79 -10.19 11.73 69.65
CA ALA A 79 -11.39 12.52 69.99
C ALA A 79 -12.62 11.77 69.46
N ILE A 80 -13.18 10.86 70.25
CA ILE A 80 -14.62 10.58 70.42
C ILE A 80 -14.69 9.77 71.73
N ALA A 81 -14.46 10.46 72.83
CA ALA A 81 -15.04 10.12 74.12
C ALA A 81 -15.99 11.26 74.44
N ASP A 82 -17.13 10.94 75.05
CA ASP A 82 -18.17 11.85 75.53
C ASP A 82 -19.20 12.32 74.48
N MET A 83 -20.22 11.46 74.27
CA MET A 83 -21.62 11.89 74.19
C MET A 83 -22.52 10.64 74.28
N THR A 84 -22.87 10.27 75.52
CA THR A 84 -23.96 9.32 75.81
C THR A 84 -25.30 10.04 75.67
N LEU A 85 -26.12 9.61 74.71
CA LEU A 85 -27.56 9.88 74.69
C LEU A 85 -28.31 8.53 74.63
N PRO A 86 -29.32 8.31 75.49
CA PRO A 86 -30.02 7.03 75.60
C PRO A 86 -31.19 6.96 74.61
N GLY A 87 -31.17 5.95 73.75
CA GLY A 87 -32.24 5.68 72.80
C GLY A 87 -31.82 4.57 71.86
N ALA A 88 -32.17 3.33 72.22
CA ALA A 88 -31.87 2.15 71.43
C ALA A 88 -32.53 2.24 70.04
N MET A 89 -31.74 2.56 69.01
CA MET A 89 -31.97 2.04 67.67
C MET A 89 -30.92 0.95 67.45
N GLN A 90 -31.38 -0.30 67.39
CA GLN A 90 -30.57 -1.42 66.94
C GLN A 90 -30.03 -1.09 65.54
N MET A 91 -28.73 -0.78 65.45
CA MET A 91 -27.99 -0.99 64.20
C MET A 91 -27.83 -2.49 64.05
N GLU A 92 -28.65 -3.12 63.21
CA GLU A 92 -28.32 -4.44 62.66
C GLU A 92 -27.00 -4.28 61.89
N HIS A 93 -25.91 -4.66 62.54
CA HIS A 93 -24.62 -4.86 61.91
C HIS A 93 -24.75 -6.09 61.03
N LEU A 94 -25.18 -5.92 59.77
CA LEU A 94 -25.03 -6.94 58.74
C LEU A 94 -23.53 -7.19 58.55
N VAL A 95 -23.01 -8.22 59.22
CA VAL A 95 -21.67 -8.74 58.96
C VAL A 95 -21.75 -9.45 57.61
N MET A 96 -21.39 -8.75 56.55
CA MET A 96 -21.20 -9.35 55.22
C MET A 96 -20.11 -10.42 55.33
N GLU A 97 -20.40 -11.65 54.91
CA GLU A 97 -19.43 -12.74 54.92
C GLU A 97 -18.22 -12.38 54.03
N PRO A 98 -16.98 -12.60 54.50
CA PRO A 98 -15.77 -12.20 53.78
C PRO A 98 -15.59 -12.94 52.44
N GLU A 99 -16.16 -14.14 52.31
CA GLU A 99 -16.16 -14.93 51.08
C GLU A 99 -17.02 -14.28 49.99
N LEU A 100 -18.23 -13.79 50.33
CA LEU A 100 -19.09 -13.05 49.40
C LEU A 100 -18.45 -11.74 48.94
N VAL A 101 -17.67 -11.08 49.81
CA VAL A 101 -16.92 -9.87 49.45
C VAL A 101 -15.76 -10.20 48.49
N HIS A 102 -15.11 -11.35 48.66
CA HIS A 102 -14.04 -11.81 47.77
C HIS A 102 -14.60 -12.21 46.39
N GLU A 103 -15.67 -13.00 46.36
CA GLU A 103 -16.37 -13.41 45.13
C GLU A 103 -16.90 -12.19 44.35
N ALA A 104 -17.46 -11.20 45.04
CA ALA A 104 -17.90 -9.95 44.42
C ALA A 104 -16.71 -9.18 43.79
N ARG A 105 -15.53 -9.18 44.43
CA ARG A 105 -14.32 -8.54 43.88
C ARG A 105 -13.81 -9.25 42.63
N GLU A 106 -13.77 -10.58 42.63
CA GLU A 106 -13.39 -11.37 41.45
C GLU A 106 -14.37 -11.15 40.31
N THR A 107 -15.67 -11.16 40.61
CA THR A 107 -16.73 -10.88 39.62
C THR A 107 -16.60 -9.48 39.03
N ILE A 108 -16.33 -8.45 39.85
CA ILE A 108 -16.09 -7.08 39.37
C ILE A 108 -14.83 -7.01 38.49
N SER A 109 -13.75 -7.70 38.87
CA SER A 109 -12.52 -7.77 38.08
C SER A 109 -12.75 -8.42 36.71
N ALA A 110 -13.46 -9.56 36.69
CA ALA A 110 -13.83 -10.28 35.48
C ALA A 110 -14.76 -9.43 34.58
N ALA A 111 -15.79 -8.81 35.14
CA ALA A 111 -16.69 -7.92 34.42
C ALA A 111 -15.97 -6.69 33.84
N THR A 112 -14.99 -6.15 34.57
CA THR A 112 -14.17 -5.02 34.10
C THR A 112 -13.30 -5.44 32.91
N SER A 113 -12.66 -6.60 33.00
CA SER A 113 -11.85 -7.16 31.90
C SER A 113 -12.70 -7.42 30.66
N TYR A 114 -13.86 -8.06 30.83
CA TYR A 114 -14.80 -8.33 29.75
C TYR A 114 -15.32 -7.04 29.10
N ARG A 115 -15.59 -5.99 29.88
CA ARG A 115 -15.98 -4.67 29.34
C ARG A 115 -14.88 -4.07 28.46
N LEU A 116 -13.61 -4.19 28.86
CA LEU A 116 -12.48 -3.71 28.07
C LEU A 116 -12.36 -4.50 26.75
N ASP A 117 -12.53 -5.81 26.79
CA ASP A 117 -12.53 -6.66 25.60
C ASP A 117 -13.67 -6.27 24.64
N LEU A 118 -14.89 -6.07 25.15
CA LEU A 118 -16.02 -5.61 24.34
C LEU A 118 -15.76 -4.24 23.71
N GLN A 119 -15.16 -3.30 24.44
CA GLN A 119 -14.77 -1.99 23.91
C GLN A 119 -13.71 -2.11 22.81
N HIS A 120 -12.75 -3.02 22.99
CA HIS A 120 -11.76 -3.33 21.96
C HIS A 120 -12.42 -3.90 20.69
N ARG A 121 -13.29 -4.91 20.83
CA ARG A 121 -14.05 -5.49 19.70
C ARG A 121 -14.92 -4.46 18.99
N GLN A 122 -15.53 -3.54 19.74
CA GLN A 122 -16.31 -2.45 19.14
C GLN A 122 -15.43 -1.52 18.29
N ALA A 123 -14.21 -1.24 18.74
CA ALA A 123 -13.25 -0.46 17.97
C ALA A 123 -12.76 -1.22 16.71
N GLU A 124 -12.54 -2.53 16.80
CA GLU A 124 -12.22 -3.38 15.63
C GLU A 124 -13.35 -3.38 14.59
N LEU A 125 -14.61 -3.52 15.03
CA LEU A 125 -15.77 -3.47 14.15
C LEU A 125 -15.89 -2.11 13.43
N ALA A 126 -15.62 -1.01 14.13
CA ALA A 126 -15.60 0.31 13.53
C ALA A 126 -14.51 0.43 12.44
N LYS A 127 -13.34 -0.19 12.63
CA LYS A 127 -12.29 -0.26 11.60
C LYS A 127 -12.72 -1.09 10.40
N ALA A 128 -13.31 -2.26 10.63
CA ALA A 128 -13.81 -3.13 9.56
C ALA A 128 -14.86 -2.41 8.71
N ARG A 129 -15.78 -1.66 9.34
CA ARG A 129 -16.76 -0.84 8.63
C ARG A 129 -16.10 0.21 7.75
N LYS A 130 -15.14 0.97 8.29
CA LYS A 130 -14.38 1.96 7.52
C LYS A 130 -13.62 1.35 6.35
N GLN A 131 -13.09 0.13 6.50
CA GLN A 131 -12.43 -0.58 5.42
C GLN A 131 -13.39 -0.90 4.28
N VAL A 132 -14.59 -1.41 4.58
CA VAL A 132 -15.62 -1.68 3.56
C VAL A 132 -16.05 -0.38 2.86
N GLU A 133 -16.28 0.69 3.60
CA GLU A 133 -16.67 1.99 3.03
C GLU A 133 -15.57 2.56 2.12
N SER A 134 -14.31 2.51 2.55
CA SER A 134 -13.16 2.97 1.76
C SER A 134 -12.96 2.12 0.50
N SER A 135 -12.91 0.80 0.63
CA SER A 135 -12.71 -0.11 -0.51
C SER A 135 -13.84 -0.03 -1.53
N ALA A 136 -15.09 0.16 -1.08
CA ALA A 136 -16.22 0.39 -1.97
C ALA A 136 -16.08 1.72 -2.74
N ASN A 137 -15.59 2.78 -2.08
CA ASN A 137 -15.33 4.05 -2.74
C ASN A 137 -14.20 3.93 -3.79
N ASP A 138 -13.11 3.25 -3.44
CA ASP A 138 -11.99 3.01 -4.35
C ASP A 138 -12.43 2.18 -5.57
N ALA A 139 -13.20 1.11 -5.35
CA ALA A 139 -13.76 0.31 -6.43
C ALA A 139 -14.67 1.13 -7.36
N ARG A 140 -15.50 2.02 -6.81
CA ARG A 140 -16.33 2.95 -7.62
C ARG A 140 -15.48 3.89 -8.46
N ILE A 141 -14.38 4.41 -7.92
CA ILE A 141 -13.45 5.29 -8.66
C ILE A 141 -12.80 4.52 -9.81
N VAL A 142 -12.28 3.33 -9.53
CA VAL A 142 -11.64 2.47 -10.55
C VAL A 142 -12.62 2.12 -11.66
N LEU A 143 -13.83 1.68 -11.32
CA LEU A 143 -14.87 1.35 -12.31
C LEU A 143 -15.24 2.55 -13.16
N LYS A 144 -15.49 3.72 -12.55
CA LYS A 144 -15.82 4.95 -13.29
C LYS A 144 -14.69 5.35 -14.23
N ARG A 145 -13.43 5.27 -13.77
CA ARG A 145 -12.26 5.57 -14.60
C ARG A 145 -12.15 4.60 -15.76
N HIS A 146 -12.29 3.30 -15.52
CA HIS A 146 -12.18 2.26 -16.54
C HIS A 146 -13.24 2.42 -17.63
N PHE A 147 -14.52 2.51 -17.26
CA PHE A 147 -15.60 2.70 -18.23
C PHE A 147 -15.56 4.07 -18.90
N GLY A 148 -15.05 5.11 -18.22
CA GLY A 148 -14.77 6.40 -18.83
C GLY A 148 -13.75 6.29 -19.97
N ARG A 149 -12.59 5.66 -19.71
CA ARG A 149 -11.56 5.40 -20.74
C ARG A 149 -12.12 4.58 -21.91
N LEU A 150 -12.89 3.52 -21.60
CA LEU A 150 -13.50 2.68 -22.63
C LEU A 150 -14.48 3.47 -23.52
N HIS A 151 -15.29 4.35 -22.92
CA HIS A 151 -16.22 5.19 -23.64
C HIS A 151 -15.50 6.19 -24.56
N GLU A 152 -14.46 6.84 -24.06
CA GLU A 152 -13.62 7.76 -24.83
C GLU A 152 -12.97 7.06 -26.02
N GLU A 153 -12.38 5.88 -25.81
CA GLU A 153 -11.71 5.13 -26.87
C GLU A 153 -12.71 4.63 -27.93
N LEU A 154 -13.87 4.08 -27.51
CA LEU A 154 -14.91 3.67 -28.45
C LEU A 154 -15.43 4.86 -29.27
N GLY A 155 -15.69 6.00 -28.62
CA GLY A 155 -16.12 7.23 -29.28
C GLY A 155 -15.11 7.70 -30.33
N ARG A 156 -13.82 7.73 -29.95
CA ARG A 156 -12.72 8.10 -30.85
C ARG A 156 -12.65 7.20 -32.09
N GLN A 157 -12.83 5.88 -31.92
CA GLN A 157 -12.83 4.94 -33.04
C GLN A 157 -14.03 5.12 -33.98
N MET A 158 -15.21 5.41 -33.42
CA MET A 158 -16.42 5.68 -34.21
C MET A 158 -16.28 6.99 -35.02
N GLU A 159 -15.78 8.05 -34.39
CA GLU A 159 -15.51 9.33 -35.06
C GLU A 159 -14.47 9.19 -36.17
N ALA A 160 -13.38 8.45 -35.91
CA ALA A 160 -12.36 8.18 -36.92
C ALA A 160 -12.94 7.44 -38.13
N ARG A 161 -13.81 6.44 -37.90
CA ARG A 161 -14.46 5.72 -39.00
C ARG A 161 -15.41 6.60 -39.80
N LEU A 162 -16.18 7.45 -39.13
CA LEU A 162 -17.07 8.42 -39.79
C LEU A 162 -16.26 9.39 -40.66
N ALA A 163 -15.16 9.92 -40.15
CA ALA A 163 -14.28 10.82 -40.88
C ALA A 163 -13.75 10.19 -42.18
N VAL A 164 -13.38 8.89 -42.14
CA VAL A 164 -12.94 8.15 -43.34
C VAL A 164 -14.07 8.04 -44.38
N LEU A 165 -15.29 7.71 -43.96
CA LEU A 165 -16.44 7.59 -44.88
C LEU A 165 -16.81 8.94 -45.50
N LEU A 166 -16.79 10.02 -44.72
CA LEU A 166 -17.03 11.37 -45.22
C LEU A 166 -15.92 11.81 -46.21
N ALA A 167 -14.67 11.46 -45.95
CA ALA A 167 -13.57 11.73 -46.88
C ALA A 167 -13.75 10.98 -48.21
N GLU A 168 -14.25 9.75 -48.17
CA GLU A 168 -14.56 8.95 -49.37
C GLU A 168 -15.70 9.59 -50.19
N VAL A 169 -16.79 10.02 -49.54
CA VAL A 169 -17.88 10.77 -50.17
C VAL A 169 -17.35 12.02 -50.87
N ASN A 170 -16.59 12.85 -50.14
CA ASN A 170 -16.00 14.08 -50.68
C ASN A 170 -15.06 13.81 -51.86
N SER A 171 -14.37 12.66 -51.86
CA SER A 171 -13.47 12.27 -52.94
C SER A 171 -14.26 11.88 -54.19
N ILE A 172 -15.32 11.07 -54.04
CA ILE A 172 -16.17 10.65 -55.14
C ILE A 172 -16.88 11.87 -55.75
N GLU A 173 -17.46 12.73 -54.92
CA GLU A 173 -18.11 13.98 -55.34
C GLU A 173 -17.17 14.84 -56.18
N ARG A 174 -15.96 15.14 -55.68
CA ARG A 174 -14.97 15.92 -56.43
C ARG A 174 -14.61 15.29 -57.78
N SER A 175 -14.42 13.98 -57.80
CA SER A 175 -14.07 13.26 -59.04
C SER A 175 -15.21 13.20 -60.06
N ALA A 176 -16.46 13.15 -59.58
CA ALA A 176 -17.66 13.08 -60.41
C ALA A 176 -18.08 14.46 -60.95
N CYS A 177 -17.87 15.53 -60.18
CA CYS A 177 -18.21 16.89 -60.62
C CYS A 177 -17.19 17.45 -61.63
N GLN A 178 -15.90 17.09 -61.54
CA GLN A 178 -14.87 17.68 -62.40
C GLN A 178 -15.14 17.56 -63.92
N PRO A 179 -15.62 16.42 -64.47
CA PRO A 179 -16.02 16.34 -65.86
C PRO A 179 -17.26 17.20 -66.18
N LEU A 180 -18.21 17.30 -65.26
CA LEU A 180 -19.43 18.08 -65.42
C LEU A 180 -19.12 19.58 -65.47
N ASP A 181 -18.21 20.05 -64.62
CA ASP A 181 -17.72 21.44 -64.64
C ASP A 181 -17.10 21.78 -66.01
N LYS A 182 -16.28 20.87 -66.56
CA LYS A 182 -15.70 21.03 -67.91
C LYS A 182 -16.76 21.04 -69.01
N CYS A 183 -17.79 20.18 -68.90
CA CYS A 183 -18.92 20.20 -69.83
C CYS A 183 -19.68 21.54 -69.75
N GLN A 184 -19.88 22.08 -68.54
CA GLN A 184 -20.51 23.37 -68.33
C GLN A 184 -19.68 24.51 -68.93
N GLU A 185 -18.37 24.52 -68.73
CA GLU A 185 -17.46 25.51 -69.35
C GLU A 185 -17.52 25.45 -70.88
N LEU A 186 -17.51 24.25 -71.47
CA LEU A 186 -17.62 24.08 -72.91
C LEU A 186 -18.96 24.59 -73.47
N LEU A 187 -20.06 24.28 -72.77
CA LEU A 187 -21.39 24.78 -73.12
C LEU A 187 -21.44 26.30 -73.03
N GLN A 188 -20.91 26.90 -71.96
CA GLN A 188 -20.87 28.35 -71.79
C GLN A 188 -20.06 29.03 -72.90
N GLN A 189 -18.86 28.51 -73.22
CA GLN A 189 -18.03 29.03 -74.32
C GLN A 189 -18.77 28.98 -75.67
N LYS A 190 -19.52 27.91 -75.93
CA LYS A 190 -20.32 27.80 -77.16
C LYS A 190 -21.49 28.78 -77.17
N VAL A 191 -22.18 28.96 -76.05
CA VAL A 191 -23.26 29.95 -75.90
C VAL A 191 -22.73 31.36 -76.13
N ASP A 192 -21.61 31.73 -75.52
CA ASP A 192 -20.99 33.05 -75.67
C ASP A 192 -20.53 33.27 -77.13
N ALA A 193 -19.88 32.28 -77.75
CA ALA A 193 -19.46 32.37 -79.14
C ALA A 193 -20.65 32.52 -80.12
N VAL A 194 -21.78 31.90 -79.83
CA VAL A 194 -23.02 32.08 -80.62
C VAL A 194 -23.61 33.46 -80.38
N ALA A 195 -23.61 33.97 -79.14
CA ALA A 195 -24.09 35.31 -78.83
C ALA A 195 -23.26 36.41 -79.50
N ASP A 196 -21.94 36.27 -79.51
CA ASP A 196 -21.02 37.16 -80.23
C ASP A 196 -21.28 37.13 -81.74
N LEU A 197 -21.47 35.94 -82.31
CA LEU A 197 -21.80 35.76 -83.71
C LEU A 197 -23.15 36.41 -84.07
N MET A 198 -24.16 36.27 -83.21
CA MET A 198 -25.46 36.93 -83.39
C MET A 198 -25.30 38.45 -83.39
N THR A 199 -24.54 39.00 -82.44
CA THR A 199 -24.28 40.45 -82.35
C THR A 199 -23.55 40.96 -83.60
N GLN A 200 -22.54 40.22 -84.09
CA GLN A 200 -21.83 40.53 -85.33
C GLN A 200 -22.77 40.46 -86.55
N GLY A 201 -23.67 39.47 -86.59
CA GLY A 201 -24.66 39.32 -87.64
C GLY A 201 -25.65 40.48 -87.67
N GLU A 202 -26.20 40.87 -86.52
CA GLU A 202 -27.09 42.03 -86.39
C GLU A 202 -26.39 43.32 -86.83
N ALA A 203 -25.13 43.54 -86.40
CA ALA A 203 -24.35 44.70 -86.80
C ALA A 203 -24.05 44.71 -88.32
N ALA A 204 -23.75 43.55 -88.92
CA ALA A 204 -23.52 43.44 -90.37
C ALA A 204 -24.79 43.74 -91.19
N LEU A 205 -25.97 43.41 -90.66
CA LEU A 205 -27.27 43.67 -91.30
C LEU A 205 -27.71 45.13 -91.20
N GLN A 206 -27.28 45.89 -90.18
CA GLN A 206 -27.64 47.30 -90.03
C GLN A 206 -26.81 48.26 -90.91
N VAL A 207 -25.69 47.82 -91.49
CA VAL A 207 -24.89 48.65 -92.40
C VAL A 207 -25.58 48.70 -93.77
N HIS A 208 -26.24 49.82 -94.09
CA HIS A 208 -26.97 50.06 -95.36
C HIS A 208 -26.05 50.30 -96.58
N SER A 209 -24.74 50.07 -96.43
CA SER A 209 -23.74 50.14 -97.50
C SER A 209 -23.15 48.75 -97.68
N GLY A 210 -23.45 48.10 -98.79
CA GLY A 210 -23.11 46.70 -99.06
C GLY A 210 -21.61 46.43 -99.09
N ALA A 211 -20.99 46.28 -97.91
CA ALA A 211 -19.64 45.81 -97.73
C ALA A 211 -19.65 44.27 -97.69
N PRO A 212 -19.43 43.57 -98.83
CA PRO A 212 -19.49 42.11 -98.89
C PRO A 212 -18.49 41.43 -97.96
N GLU A 213 -17.41 42.12 -97.60
CA GLU A 213 -16.37 41.63 -96.69
C GLU A 213 -16.95 41.26 -95.31
N LYS A 214 -17.83 42.09 -94.72
CA LYS A 214 -18.41 41.82 -93.40
C LYS A 214 -19.35 40.61 -93.37
N LEU A 215 -20.01 40.32 -94.49
CA LEU A 215 -20.89 39.15 -94.65
C LEU A 215 -20.07 37.87 -94.90
N LEU A 216 -18.94 37.99 -95.59
CA LEU A 216 -17.98 36.90 -95.73
C LEU A 216 -17.31 36.58 -94.39
N ASP A 217 -16.92 37.59 -93.62
CA ASP A 217 -16.37 37.42 -92.26
C ASP A 217 -17.37 36.73 -91.33
N LEU A 218 -18.67 37.10 -91.41
CA LEU A 218 -19.75 36.44 -90.68
C LEU A 218 -19.91 34.98 -91.09
N ARG A 219 -19.89 34.69 -92.39
CA ARG A 219 -19.97 33.32 -92.92
C ARG A 219 -18.80 32.47 -92.42
N ASP A 220 -17.60 33.02 -92.42
CA ASP A 220 -16.40 32.34 -91.94
C ASP A 220 -16.42 32.17 -90.42
N ALA A 221 -16.93 33.15 -89.67
CA ALA A 221 -17.14 33.04 -88.23
C ALA A 221 -18.19 31.98 -87.87
N ALA A 222 -19.31 31.92 -88.60
CA ALA A 222 -20.35 30.92 -88.43
C ALA A 222 -19.84 29.49 -88.71
N ALA A 223 -18.99 29.33 -89.73
CA ALA A 223 -18.34 28.06 -90.03
C ALA A 223 -17.39 27.61 -88.89
N ARG A 224 -16.68 28.54 -88.24
CA ARG A 224 -15.82 28.25 -87.07
C ARG A 224 -16.61 27.87 -85.82
N VAL A 225 -17.77 28.47 -85.59
CA VAL A 225 -18.62 28.18 -84.41
C VAL A 225 -19.31 26.80 -84.51
N GLN A 226 -19.53 26.30 -85.74
CA GLN A 226 -20.17 25.02 -86.05
C GLN A 226 -21.63 24.94 -85.57
N LEU A 227 -22.48 25.83 -86.09
CA LEU A 227 -23.89 26.05 -85.70
C LEU A 227 -24.87 24.85 -85.90
N GLY A 228 -24.38 23.63 -86.14
CA GLY A 228 -25.20 22.43 -86.34
C GLY A 228 -24.84 21.25 -85.43
N SER A 229 -23.83 21.40 -84.56
CA SER A 229 -23.36 20.34 -83.67
C SER A 229 -23.39 20.80 -82.22
N LEU A 230 -24.23 20.17 -81.40
CA LEU A 230 -24.28 20.39 -79.96
C LEU A 230 -23.25 19.49 -79.26
N PRO A 231 -22.58 19.95 -78.20
CA PRO A 231 -21.80 19.07 -77.35
C PRO A 231 -22.72 18.05 -76.68
N GLU A 232 -22.26 16.80 -76.57
CA GLU A 232 -22.99 15.75 -75.87
C GLU A 232 -22.91 15.96 -74.35
N VAL A 233 -24.04 15.81 -73.66
CA VAL A 233 -24.12 15.90 -72.20
C VAL A 233 -24.45 14.51 -71.67
N PRO A 234 -23.72 14.00 -70.66
CA PRO A 234 -23.98 12.68 -70.10
C PRO A 234 -25.42 12.58 -69.56
N SER A 235 -26.04 11.41 -69.71
CA SER A 235 -27.37 11.18 -69.14
C SER A 235 -27.28 11.03 -67.61
N LEU A 236 -28.37 11.27 -66.90
CA LEU A 236 -28.38 11.12 -65.44
C LEU A 236 -28.02 9.71 -64.96
N ASN A 237 -28.27 8.68 -65.78
CA ASN A 237 -27.89 7.31 -65.46
C ASN A 237 -26.38 7.07 -65.58
N ASP A 238 -25.68 7.92 -66.34
CA ASP A 238 -24.23 7.85 -66.55
C ASP A 238 -23.45 8.68 -65.52
N VAL A 239 -24.15 9.48 -64.71
CA VAL A 239 -23.56 10.28 -63.64
C VAL A 239 -23.63 9.51 -62.31
N PRO A 240 -22.53 9.41 -61.55
CA PRO A 240 -22.54 8.75 -60.24
C PRO A 240 -23.58 9.35 -59.27
N CYS A 241 -24.37 8.48 -58.65
CA CYS A 241 -25.30 8.84 -57.57
C CYS A 241 -24.80 8.24 -56.25
N LEU A 242 -24.35 9.10 -55.32
CA LEU A 242 -23.76 8.65 -54.05
C LEU A 242 -24.85 8.12 -53.11
N SER A 243 -24.61 6.96 -52.52
CA SER A 243 -25.49 6.35 -51.52
C SER A 243 -24.68 5.72 -50.40
N ALA A 244 -25.11 5.91 -49.16
CA ALA A 244 -24.49 5.29 -47.99
C ALA A 244 -25.25 4.01 -47.63
N ASN A 245 -24.60 2.86 -47.77
CA ASN A 245 -25.14 1.58 -47.32
C ASN A 245 -24.67 1.29 -45.89
N LEU A 246 -25.57 1.45 -44.91
CA LEU A 246 -25.29 1.19 -43.51
C LEU A 246 -25.87 -0.18 -43.13
N PRO A 247 -25.02 -1.19 -42.86
CA PRO A 247 -25.51 -2.50 -42.41
C PRO A 247 -26.18 -2.42 -41.04
N ARG A 248 -26.77 -3.54 -40.59
CA ARG A 248 -27.45 -3.62 -39.28
C ARG A 248 -26.56 -3.06 -38.15
N PRO A 249 -27.16 -2.39 -37.15
CA PRO A 249 -26.40 -1.84 -36.04
C PRO A 249 -25.56 -2.95 -35.37
N VAL A 250 -24.29 -2.64 -35.11
CA VAL A 250 -23.37 -3.54 -34.38
C VAL A 250 -23.75 -3.68 -32.89
N LEU A 251 -24.73 -2.88 -32.44
CA LEU A 251 -25.19 -2.76 -31.06
C LEU A 251 -25.46 -4.09 -30.35
N PRO A 252 -26.12 -5.12 -30.94
CA PRO A 252 -26.40 -6.35 -30.21
C PRO A 252 -25.15 -7.13 -29.78
N GLY A 253 -24.10 -7.12 -30.60
CA GLY A 253 -22.83 -7.76 -30.27
C GLY A 253 -22.07 -6.98 -29.19
N LEU A 254 -22.11 -5.65 -29.29
CA LEU A 254 -21.47 -4.76 -28.33
C LEU A 254 -22.17 -4.80 -26.96
N GLU A 255 -23.50 -4.81 -26.94
CA GLU A 255 -24.32 -4.88 -25.73
C GLU A 255 -24.00 -6.14 -24.92
N LEU A 256 -23.90 -7.29 -25.60
CA LEU A 256 -23.52 -8.54 -24.95
C LEU A 256 -22.15 -8.43 -24.27
N HIS A 257 -21.13 -7.95 -25.00
CA HIS A 257 -19.79 -7.80 -24.44
C HIS A 257 -19.77 -6.82 -23.26
N LEU A 258 -20.42 -5.65 -23.39
CA LEU A 258 -20.50 -4.65 -22.33
C LEU A 258 -21.24 -5.16 -21.09
N SER A 259 -22.28 -5.98 -21.26
CA SER A 259 -23.06 -6.54 -20.16
C SER A 259 -22.26 -7.51 -19.29
N THR A 260 -21.25 -8.16 -19.88
CA THR A 260 -20.38 -9.14 -19.20
C THR A 260 -19.01 -8.58 -18.84
N HIS A 261 -18.72 -7.31 -19.17
CA HIS A 261 -17.39 -6.74 -18.99
C HIS A 261 -17.15 -6.26 -17.57
N GLY A 262 -16.07 -6.76 -16.97
CA GLY A 262 -15.69 -6.46 -15.60
C GLY A 262 -16.44 -7.30 -14.56
N ALA A 263 -15.83 -7.44 -13.39
CA ALA A 263 -16.40 -8.17 -12.27
C ALA A 263 -16.06 -7.45 -10.96
N VAL A 264 -16.95 -7.55 -9.97
CA VAL A 264 -16.72 -7.06 -8.61
C VAL A 264 -16.79 -8.25 -7.67
N ALA A 265 -15.72 -8.47 -6.92
CA ALA A 265 -15.65 -9.51 -5.92
C ALA A 265 -15.71 -8.91 -4.50
N ALA A 266 -16.36 -9.61 -3.58
CA ALA A 266 -16.40 -9.21 -2.17
C ALA A 266 -15.06 -9.40 -1.45
N GLN A 267 -14.22 -10.29 -1.98
CA GLN A 267 -12.89 -10.59 -1.46
C GLN A 267 -11.88 -10.58 -2.62
N PRO A 268 -10.70 -9.97 -2.43
CA PRO A 268 -9.62 -10.09 -3.40
C PRO A 268 -9.15 -11.56 -3.52
N PRO A 269 -8.68 -11.99 -4.70
CA PRO A 269 -8.17 -13.34 -4.93
C PRO A 269 -6.85 -13.63 -4.19
N ILE A 270 -6.28 -12.64 -3.49
CA ILE A 270 -5.00 -12.71 -2.77
C ILE A 270 -5.08 -11.97 -1.44
N ARG A 271 -4.39 -12.50 -0.43
CA ARG A 271 -4.31 -11.91 0.91
C ARG A 271 -2.90 -12.06 1.48
N ILE A 272 -2.40 -11.02 2.13
CA ILE A 272 -1.21 -11.11 2.98
C ILE A 272 -1.62 -11.80 4.29
N ASP A 273 -1.02 -12.94 4.59
CA ASP A 273 -1.34 -13.75 5.77
C ASP A 273 -0.46 -13.40 6.97
N ASP A 274 0.81 -13.05 6.70
CA ASP A 274 1.79 -12.84 7.75
C ASP A 274 2.79 -11.73 7.38
N ILE A 275 3.17 -10.95 8.39
CA ILE A 275 4.21 -9.93 8.34
C ILE A 275 5.13 -10.15 9.54
N VAL A 276 6.27 -10.78 9.28
CA VAL A 276 7.26 -11.11 10.31
C VAL A 276 8.33 -10.04 10.36
N GLU A 277 8.55 -9.48 11.54
CA GLU A 277 9.58 -8.48 11.78
C GLU A 277 10.99 -9.08 11.63
N ARG A 278 11.87 -8.37 10.90
CA ARG A 278 13.29 -8.69 10.77
C ARG A 278 14.15 -7.44 10.99
N PRO A 279 15.45 -7.59 11.33
CA PRO A 279 16.38 -6.46 11.44
C PRO A 279 16.42 -5.59 10.19
N GLY A 280 15.91 -4.35 10.26
CA GLY A 280 15.86 -3.44 9.11
C GLY A 280 14.95 -3.92 7.97
N ALA A 281 14.08 -4.89 8.22
CA ALA A 281 13.29 -5.56 7.20
C ALA A 281 11.94 -6.09 7.72
N LEU A 282 11.04 -6.41 6.80
CA LEU A 282 9.79 -7.13 7.06
C LEU A 282 9.65 -8.25 6.06
N HIS A 283 9.39 -9.46 6.54
CA HIS A 283 9.12 -10.62 5.68
C HIS A 283 7.62 -10.82 5.54
N LEU A 284 7.16 -10.77 4.29
CA LEU A 284 5.76 -10.83 3.91
C LEU A 284 5.47 -12.21 3.33
N ARG A 285 4.37 -12.83 3.74
CA ARG A 285 3.81 -14.02 3.08
C ARG A 285 2.36 -13.78 2.69
N TRP A 286 1.97 -14.29 1.54
CA TRP A 286 0.61 -14.18 1.03
C TRP A 286 0.13 -15.48 0.40
N THR A 287 -1.18 -15.66 0.40
CA THR A 287 -1.82 -16.84 -0.19
C THR A 287 -2.89 -16.41 -1.18
N LYS A 288 -3.04 -17.23 -2.22
CA LYS A 288 -4.15 -17.13 -3.15
C LYS A 288 -5.41 -17.65 -2.47
N VAL A 289 -6.44 -16.82 -2.38
CA VAL A 289 -7.71 -17.16 -1.73
C VAL A 289 -8.66 -17.82 -2.73
N ASP A 290 -8.54 -17.45 -4.00
CA ASP A 290 -9.34 -17.99 -5.10
C ASP A 290 -8.48 -18.92 -5.97
N GLU A 291 -8.66 -20.23 -5.77
CA GLU A 291 -7.91 -21.26 -6.49
C GLU A 291 -8.17 -21.30 -7.99
N ASP A 292 -9.29 -20.74 -8.45
CA ASP A 292 -9.63 -20.67 -9.87
C ASP A 292 -9.12 -19.38 -10.52
N TYR A 293 -8.64 -18.40 -9.73
CA TYR A 293 -8.13 -17.15 -10.27
C TYR A 293 -6.76 -17.37 -10.96
N PRO A 294 -6.62 -16.94 -12.24
CA PRO A 294 -5.37 -17.11 -12.98
C PRO A 294 -4.28 -16.16 -12.46
N VAL A 295 -3.06 -16.68 -12.32
CA VAL A 295 -1.90 -15.93 -11.83
C VAL A 295 -0.72 -16.17 -12.74
N ASP A 296 -0.20 -15.09 -13.33
CA ASP A 296 1.09 -15.14 -14.03
C ASP A 296 2.22 -14.64 -13.14
N GLU A 297 1.95 -13.56 -12.39
CA GLU A 297 2.95 -12.93 -11.54
C GLU A 297 2.32 -12.29 -10.30
N TYR A 298 3.02 -12.40 -9.17
CA TYR A 298 2.71 -11.67 -7.94
C TYR A 298 3.51 -10.37 -7.88
N VAL A 299 2.86 -9.32 -7.37
CA VAL A 299 3.45 -8.00 -7.20
C VAL A 299 3.29 -7.55 -5.76
N VAL A 300 4.35 -7.02 -5.15
CA VAL A 300 4.26 -6.36 -3.83
C VAL A 300 4.53 -4.88 -3.98
N GLN A 301 3.63 -4.09 -3.43
CA GLN A 301 3.76 -2.65 -3.33
C GLN A 301 3.91 -2.22 -1.87
N CYS A 302 4.77 -1.22 -1.66
CA CYS A 302 5.00 -0.58 -0.37
C CYS A 302 4.87 0.93 -0.47
N SER A 303 4.29 1.54 0.56
CA SER A 303 4.29 2.99 0.78
C SER A 303 4.58 3.32 2.24
N GLU A 304 5.41 4.33 2.46
CA GLU A 304 5.66 4.86 3.80
C GLU A 304 4.44 5.62 4.33
N ILE A 305 4.06 5.37 5.59
CA ILE A 305 2.97 6.08 6.25
C ILE A 305 3.57 7.24 7.04
N LEU A 306 3.49 8.45 6.47
CA LEU A 306 3.94 9.66 7.14
C LEU A 306 3.04 10.03 8.33
N GLU A 307 3.63 10.53 9.40
CA GLU A 307 2.88 10.99 10.58
C GLU A 307 1.85 12.07 10.19
N GLY A 308 0.59 11.84 10.55
CA GLY A 308 -0.55 12.72 10.20
C GLY A 308 -1.35 12.28 8.97
N GLN A 309 -0.88 11.31 8.19
CA GLN A 309 -1.69 10.65 7.17
C GLN A 309 -2.42 9.45 7.76
N HIS A 310 -3.75 9.40 7.56
CA HIS A 310 -4.50 8.19 7.85
C HIS A 310 -4.04 7.07 6.91
N ALA A 311 -3.98 5.83 7.42
CA ALA A 311 -3.62 4.61 6.70
C ALA A 311 -4.58 4.23 5.55
N GLN A 312 -5.39 5.18 5.08
CA GLN A 312 -6.40 5.02 4.05
C GLN A 312 -6.23 6.10 2.99
N GLY A 313 -5.75 5.68 1.83
CA GLY A 313 -6.35 6.14 0.57
C GLY A 313 -5.96 7.52 0.05
N SER A 314 -4.77 8.02 0.32
CA SER A 314 -4.14 8.94 -0.64
C SER A 314 -3.04 8.18 -1.37
N VAL A 315 -3.12 8.14 -2.70
CA VAL A 315 -1.99 7.79 -3.55
C VAL A 315 -0.95 8.88 -3.34
N GLY A 316 -0.19 8.78 -2.23
CA GLY A 316 0.96 9.63 -1.99
C GLY A 316 2.04 9.26 -3.00
N ASP A 317 2.79 10.26 -3.46
CA ASP A 317 3.86 10.16 -4.47
C ASP A 317 5.00 9.15 -4.14
N ASN A 318 4.96 8.48 -2.98
CA ASN A 318 5.99 7.53 -2.52
C ASN A 318 5.51 6.06 -2.52
N VAL A 319 4.81 5.66 -3.58
CA VAL A 319 4.45 4.26 -3.82
C VAL A 319 5.59 3.58 -4.59
N SER A 320 6.13 2.49 -4.05
CA SER A 320 7.19 1.70 -4.70
C SER A 320 6.78 0.24 -4.87
N ILE A 321 7.08 -0.33 -6.03
CA ILE A 321 6.99 -1.78 -6.25
C ILE A 321 8.28 -2.41 -5.72
N LEU A 322 8.15 -3.32 -4.76
CA LEU A 322 9.30 -3.99 -4.14
C LEU A 322 9.59 -5.37 -4.73
N TYR A 323 8.55 -6.04 -5.22
CA TYR A 323 8.65 -7.40 -5.73
C TYR A 323 7.77 -7.60 -6.97
N ARG A 324 8.31 -8.37 -7.92
CA ARG A 324 7.62 -8.95 -9.06
C ARG A 324 8.17 -10.36 -9.26
N GLY A 325 7.30 -11.36 -9.26
CA GLY A 325 7.71 -12.74 -9.52
C GLY A 325 6.71 -13.79 -9.05
N PRO A 326 7.07 -15.08 -9.14
CA PRO A 326 6.14 -16.18 -8.91
C PRO A 326 6.05 -16.65 -7.45
N LYS A 327 6.89 -16.13 -6.54
CA LYS A 327 6.92 -16.58 -5.15
C LYS A 327 5.79 -15.93 -4.34
N CYS A 328 5.33 -16.65 -3.33
CA CYS A 328 4.30 -16.22 -2.38
C CYS A 328 4.87 -15.57 -1.11
N GLU A 329 6.15 -15.22 -1.14
CA GLU A 329 6.85 -14.59 -0.02
C GLU A 329 7.93 -13.64 -0.52
N PHE A 330 8.20 -12.60 0.27
CA PHE A 330 9.23 -11.62 -0.04
C PHE A 330 9.70 -10.87 1.21
N THR A 331 11.00 -10.61 1.31
CA THR A 331 11.58 -9.81 2.39
C THR A 331 11.83 -8.38 1.91
N ALA A 332 11.03 -7.44 2.40
CA ALA A 332 11.23 -6.02 2.20
C ALA A 332 12.37 -5.52 3.10
N VAL A 333 13.53 -5.25 2.51
CA VAL A 333 14.75 -4.80 3.19
C VAL A 333 14.92 -3.28 3.13
N ARG A 334 15.83 -2.74 3.95
CA ARG A 334 16.17 -1.31 4.03
C ARG A 334 15.01 -0.44 4.52
N LEU A 335 14.21 -0.98 5.43
CA LEU A 335 13.15 -0.25 6.13
C LEU A 335 13.75 0.54 7.29
N VAL A 336 13.22 1.74 7.51
CA VAL A 336 13.65 2.60 8.61
C VAL A 336 13.02 2.09 9.92
N CYS A 337 13.86 1.91 10.93
CA CYS A 337 13.43 1.49 12.26
C CYS A 337 12.46 2.51 12.86
N GLY A 338 11.30 2.03 13.35
CA GLY A 338 10.24 2.84 13.94
C GLY A 338 9.24 3.42 12.93
N THR A 339 9.53 3.36 11.64
CA THR A 339 8.63 3.85 10.59
C THR A 339 7.58 2.81 10.24
N LYS A 340 6.33 3.26 10.04
CA LYS A 340 5.22 2.41 9.60
C LYS A 340 5.14 2.39 8.08
N TYR A 341 5.00 1.21 7.52
CA TYR A 341 4.86 0.97 6.09
C TYR A 341 3.54 0.24 5.82
N SER A 342 2.88 0.61 4.72
CA SER A 342 1.70 -0.07 4.20
C SER A 342 2.11 -0.95 3.03
N PHE A 343 1.76 -2.24 3.11
CA PHE A 343 2.04 -3.25 2.10
C PHE A 343 0.75 -3.77 1.49
N ARG A 344 0.75 -3.97 0.18
CA ARG A 344 -0.30 -4.74 -0.51
C ARG A 344 0.33 -5.69 -1.52
N ALA A 345 -0.18 -6.92 -1.56
CA ALA A 345 0.19 -7.91 -2.56
C ALA A 345 -0.85 -7.86 -3.69
N GLY A 346 -0.46 -8.17 -4.92
CA GLY A 346 -1.34 -8.13 -6.07
C GLY A 346 -1.05 -9.25 -7.04
N ILE A 347 -2.05 -9.59 -7.84
CA ILE A 347 -1.95 -10.57 -8.93
C ILE A 347 -2.02 -9.83 -10.26
N ARG A 348 -1.15 -10.22 -11.20
CA ARG A 348 -1.24 -9.84 -12.62
C ARG A 348 -1.55 -11.08 -13.47
N CYS A 349 -2.38 -10.87 -14.50
CA CYS A 349 -2.77 -11.89 -15.47
C CYS A 349 -2.71 -11.32 -16.90
N SER A 350 -1.76 -11.81 -17.68
CA SER A 350 -1.46 -11.45 -19.07
C SER A 350 -2.56 -11.79 -20.07
N GLU A 351 -3.43 -12.77 -19.78
CA GLU A 351 -4.58 -13.09 -20.65
C GLU A 351 -5.61 -11.97 -20.72
N LYS A 352 -5.58 -10.98 -19.82
CA LYS A 352 -6.56 -9.89 -19.76
C LYS A 352 -5.98 -8.50 -20.05
N ASP A 353 -4.66 -8.31 -20.10
CA ASP A 353 -4.08 -6.97 -19.90
C ASP A 353 -3.00 -6.56 -20.89
N VAL A 354 -3.30 -5.51 -21.67
CA VAL A 354 -2.35 -4.71 -22.46
C VAL A 354 -1.87 -3.48 -21.65
N ASP A 355 -2.48 -3.18 -20.50
CA ASP A 355 -2.23 -2.00 -19.68
C ASP A 355 -1.61 -2.37 -18.32
N ASP A 356 -0.64 -1.57 -17.85
CA ASP A 356 0.17 -1.85 -16.65
C ASP A 356 -0.62 -1.75 -15.33
N ASP A 357 -1.87 -1.27 -15.41
CA ASP A 357 -2.76 -0.88 -14.30
C ASP A 357 -3.68 -2.00 -13.78
N ALA A 358 -3.62 -3.19 -14.35
CA ALA A 358 -4.62 -4.23 -14.10
C ALA A 358 -4.33 -5.16 -12.91
N THR A 359 -3.42 -4.76 -12.03
CA THR A 359 -3.11 -5.55 -10.84
C THR A 359 -4.30 -5.57 -9.88
N VAL A 360 -4.78 -6.76 -9.53
CA VAL A 360 -5.79 -6.92 -8.48
C VAL A 360 -5.12 -7.01 -7.13
N TRP A 361 -5.38 -6.04 -6.26
CA TRP A 361 -4.68 -5.87 -4.98
C TRP A 361 -5.40 -6.50 -3.79
N SER A 362 -4.61 -6.99 -2.83
CA SER A 362 -5.05 -7.37 -1.50
C SER A 362 -5.44 -6.15 -0.67
N VAL A 363 -6.10 -6.41 0.47
CA VAL A 363 -6.25 -5.40 1.53
C VAL A 363 -4.84 -4.97 2.00
N PRO A 364 -4.57 -3.65 2.13
CA PRO A 364 -3.30 -3.19 2.65
C PRO A 364 -3.08 -3.59 4.12
N GLN A 365 -1.87 -4.03 4.44
CA GLN A 365 -1.45 -4.40 5.79
C GLN A 365 -0.32 -3.48 6.25
N VAL A 366 -0.36 -3.06 7.51
CA VAL A 366 0.64 -2.14 8.07
C VAL A 366 1.65 -2.91 8.91
N GLY A 367 2.93 -2.70 8.64
CA GLY A 367 4.03 -3.25 9.42
C GLY A 367 5.08 -2.19 9.75
N SER A 368 5.86 -2.45 10.79
CA SER A 368 7.03 -1.64 11.16
C SER A 368 8.08 -2.53 11.78
N THR A 369 9.36 -2.21 11.60
CA THR A 369 10.45 -2.85 12.32
C THR A 369 10.99 -1.94 13.41
N SER A 370 11.13 -2.47 14.61
CA SER A 370 11.83 -1.93 15.77
C SER A 370 13.30 -2.39 15.84
N LEU A 371 13.68 -3.32 14.96
CA LEU A 371 15.01 -3.89 14.91
C LEU A 371 15.89 -3.09 13.92
N PRO A 372 17.05 -2.56 14.36
CA PRO A 372 17.93 -1.83 13.46
C PRO A 372 18.55 -2.76 12.40
N SER A 373 18.81 -2.21 11.21
CA SER A 373 19.48 -2.93 10.13
C SER A 373 20.86 -3.44 10.53
N HIS A 374 21.23 -4.58 9.97
CA HIS A 374 22.58 -5.12 10.08
C HIS A 374 23.58 -4.27 9.28
N GLU A 375 24.68 -3.87 9.91
CA GLU A 375 25.73 -3.06 9.28
C GLU A 375 27.11 -3.74 9.41
N TRP A 376 27.91 -3.66 8.34
CA TRP A 376 29.32 -4.00 8.31
C TRP A 376 30.18 -2.94 9.04
N SER A 377 31.31 -3.36 9.61
CA SER A 377 32.27 -2.45 10.24
C SER A 377 32.99 -1.56 9.22
N VAL A 378 33.12 -0.26 9.51
CA VAL A 378 33.78 0.71 8.62
C VAL A 378 35.32 0.68 8.76
N GLY A 379 36.02 1.18 7.74
CA GLY A 379 37.47 1.38 7.79
C GLY A 379 38.32 0.14 7.47
N HIS A 380 37.69 -0.95 7.03
CA HIS A 380 38.40 -2.17 6.67
C HIS A 380 39.01 -2.06 5.27
N LEU A 381 40.34 -2.17 5.16
CA LEU A 381 41.06 -1.95 3.90
C LEU A 381 40.65 -2.92 2.79
N GLY A 382 40.35 -4.17 3.11
CA GLY A 382 40.01 -5.21 2.14
C GLY A 382 38.60 -5.16 1.51
N PHE A 383 37.72 -4.27 1.98
CA PHE A 383 36.33 -4.23 1.53
C PHE A 383 35.87 -2.80 1.27
N THR A 384 35.06 -2.64 0.23
CA THR A 384 34.37 -1.40 -0.08
C THR A 384 32.91 -1.56 0.30
N LEU A 385 32.39 -0.64 1.10
CA LEU A 385 31.00 -0.67 1.57
C LEU A 385 30.15 0.34 0.79
N ASN A 386 28.86 0.05 0.65
CA ASN A 386 27.90 1.05 0.18
C ASN A 386 27.53 2.07 1.28
N ARG A 387 26.69 3.05 0.95
CA ARG A 387 26.29 4.13 1.87
C ARG A 387 25.53 3.62 3.10
N GLN A 388 24.68 2.61 2.92
CA GLN A 388 23.87 1.99 3.98
C GLN A 388 24.69 1.04 4.86
N ARG A 389 25.88 0.64 4.43
CA ARG A 389 26.78 -0.31 5.10
C ARG A 389 26.19 -1.70 5.27
N ASP A 390 25.21 -2.07 4.46
CA ASP A 390 24.62 -3.41 4.37
C ASP A 390 25.24 -4.24 3.23
N MET A 391 25.94 -3.60 2.28
CA MET A 391 26.66 -4.25 1.20
C MET A 391 28.17 -4.16 1.38
N ALA A 392 28.87 -5.28 1.22
CA ALA A 392 30.33 -5.35 1.23
C ALA A 392 30.89 -5.99 -0.05
N LEU A 393 31.70 -5.23 -0.78
CA LEU A 393 32.43 -5.66 -1.97
C LEU A 393 33.89 -5.94 -1.62
N ARG A 394 34.35 -7.16 -1.93
CA ARG A 394 35.75 -7.55 -1.77
C ARG A 394 36.62 -6.92 -2.86
N ASN A 395 37.57 -6.08 -2.45
CA ASN A 395 38.49 -5.40 -3.36
C ASN A 395 39.78 -6.21 -3.62
N ALA A 396 40.70 -5.64 -4.41
CA ALA A 396 41.93 -6.30 -4.86
C ALA A 396 43.08 -6.32 -3.82
N ILE A 397 42.90 -5.78 -2.61
CA ILE A 397 43.95 -5.77 -1.58
C ILE A 397 44.15 -7.18 -1.04
N THR A 398 45.36 -7.72 -1.11
CA THR A 398 45.67 -9.14 -0.87
C THR A 398 45.67 -9.55 0.60
N ASP A 399 45.95 -8.64 1.53
CA ASP A 399 46.11 -8.95 2.97
C ASP A 399 44.84 -8.69 3.81
N ALA A 400 43.66 -8.93 3.25
CA ALA A 400 42.41 -8.68 3.97
C ALA A 400 42.19 -9.68 5.12
N SER A 401 41.73 -9.16 6.26
CA SER A 401 41.16 -9.93 7.36
C SER A 401 39.64 -10.10 7.19
N VAL A 402 39.04 -10.81 8.14
CA VAL A 402 37.59 -10.96 8.26
C VAL A 402 36.96 -9.59 8.46
N LEU A 403 35.98 -9.26 7.61
CA LEU A 403 35.09 -8.14 7.82
C LEU A 403 33.98 -8.57 8.77
N TYR A 404 33.91 -7.94 9.96
CA TYR A 404 32.86 -8.20 10.93
C TYR A 404 31.71 -7.20 10.82
N SER A 405 30.59 -7.53 11.46
CA SER A 405 29.51 -6.61 11.76
C SER A 405 30.01 -5.49 12.68
N ARG A 406 29.41 -4.31 12.56
CA ARG A 406 29.78 -3.12 13.35
C ARG A 406 29.65 -3.34 14.87
N SER A 407 28.72 -4.21 15.26
CA SER A 407 28.49 -4.65 16.64
C SER A 407 27.90 -6.06 16.64
N ALA A 408 27.79 -6.68 17.83
CA ALA A 408 27.05 -7.93 18.03
C ALA A 408 25.53 -7.68 17.87
N SER A 409 25.11 -7.45 16.62
CA SER A 409 23.75 -7.01 16.28
C SER A 409 22.80 -8.17 15.98
N TYR A 410 23.33 -9.34 15.61
CA TYR A 410 22.52 -10.54 15.44
C TYR A 410 22.06 -11.06 16.80
N ARG A 411 20.75 -11.22 17.00
CA ARG A 411 20.21 -11.82 18.22
C ARG A 411 19.73 -13.24 17.96
N CYS A 412 19.98 -14.14 18.92
CA CYS A 412 19.45 -15.50 18.82
C CYS A 412 17.91 -15.48 18.72
N GLY A 413 17.36 -16.38 17.92
CA GLY A 413 15.94 -16.41 17.53
C GLY A 413 15.60 -15.52 16.32
N GLN A 414 16.54 -14.69 15.85
CA GLN A 414 16.38 -13.97 14.58
C GLN A 414 16.95 -14.79 13.43
N SER A 415 16.50 -14.47 12.22
CA SER A 415 16.97 -15.07 10.99
C SER A 415 17.82 -14.04 10.25
N LEU A 416 19.12 -14.32 10.14
CA LEU A 416 20.13 -13.48 9.49
C LEU A 416 20.41 -14.02 8.10
N ALA A 417 20.28 -13.17 7.08
CA ALA A 417 20.47 -13.56 5.70
C ALA A 417 21.65 -12.83 5.06
N PHE A 418 22.43 -13.56 4.27
CA PHE A 418 23.42 -13.02 3.35
C PHE A 418 23.01 -13.34 1.93
N ARG A 419 22.88 -12.34 1.06
CA ARG A 419 22.68 -12.55 -0.38
C ARG A 419 23.95 -12.24 -1.13
N VAL A 420 24.39 -13.19 -1.96
CA VAL A 420 25.54 -13.05 -2.85
C VAL A 420 25.08 -12.31 -4.10
N GLU A 421 25.43 -11.03 -4.24
CA GLU A 421 25.12 -10.27 -5.46
C GLU A 421 26.09 -10.64 -6.60
N CYS A 422 27.38 -10.69 -6.27
CA CYS A 422 28.44 -11.09 -7.19
C CYS A 422 29.30 -12.19 -6.55
N ALA A 423 29.62 -13.23 -7.34
CA ALA A 423 30.52 -14.30 -6.91
C ALA A 423 31.90 -14.10 -7.54
N GLY A 424 32.93 -14.04 -6.69
CA GLY A 424 34.34 -14.05 -7.13
C GLY A 424 34.90 -15.47 -7.26
N GLN A 425 36.21 -15.58 -7.44
CA GLN A 425 36.87 -16.88 -7.42
C GLN A 425 36.79 -17.48 -6.01
N SER A 426 36.26 -18.71 -5.91
CA SER A 426 36.17 -19.45 -4.64
C SER A 426 37.55 -19.89 -4.15
N CYS A 427 37.79 -19.74 -2.85
CA CYS A 427 38.97 -20.21 -2.16
C CYS A 427 38.61 -21.03 -0.91
N ARG A 428 39.51 -21.96 -0.57
CA ARG A 428 39.40 -22.80 0.63
C ARG A 428 39.45 -22.01 1.93
N THR A 429 39.77 -20.72 1.97
CA THR A 429 39.78 -19.93 3.20
C THR A 429 38.53 -19.06 3.36
N ASP A 430 37.72 -18.94 2.30
CA ASP A 430 36.54 -18.09 2.32
C ASP A 430 35.55 -18.57 3.38
N SER A 431 34.85 -17.62 3.98
CA SER A 431 33.88 -17.91 5.03
C SER A 431 32.83 -16.81 5.16
N ILE A 432 31.58 -17.17 5.40
CA ILE A 432 30.50 -16.29 5.87
C ILE A 432 29.89 -16.94 7.11
N GLY A 433 29.62 -16.19 8.17
CA GLY A 433 29.00 -16.78 9.33
C GLY A 433 28.93 -15.91 10.57
N LEU A 434 28.76 -16.58 11.71
CA LEU A 434 28.59 -16.03 13.03
C LEU A 434 29.87 -16.20 13.86
N SER A 435 30.14 -15.23 14.73
CA SER A 435 31.24 -15.27 15.70
C SER A 435 30.79 -14.75 17.06
N MET A 436 31.26 -15.39 18.12
CA MET A 436 31.04 -14.93 19.50
C MET A 436 31.79 -13.63 19.79
N GLU A 437 32.98 -13.49 19.22
CA GLU A 437 33.90 -12.39 19.49
C GLU A 437 34.43 -11.79 18.19
N LEU A 438 34.78 -10.51 18.24
CA LEU A 438 35.50 -9.86 17.16
C LEU A 438 36.99 -10.11 17.38
N LEU A 439 37.59 -10.90 16.49
CA LEU A 439 39.03 -11.19 16.51
C LEU A 439 39.72 -10.39 15.40
N PRO A 440 40.39 -9.27 15.72
CA PRO A 440 41.10 -8.47 14.72
C PRO A 440 42.15 -9.32 13.98
N ASP A 441 42.41 -8.95 12.72
CA ASP A 441 43.47 -9.54 11.89
C ASP A 441 43.35 -11.03 11.54
N THR A 442 42.29 -11.69 11.99
CA THR A 442 41.96 -13.06 11.57
C THR A 442 41.67 -13.10 10.07
N LYS A 443 42.25 -14.08 9.36
CA LYS A 443 42.07 -14.22 7.91
C LYS A 443 40.80 -14.97 7.51
N THR A 444 40.19 -15.70 8.44
CA THR A 444 39.02 -16.54 8.19
C THR A 444 38.19 -16.69 9.46
N LEU A 445 36.88 -16.92 9.34
CA LEU A 445 35.98 -17.26 10.45
C LEU A 445 36.12 -18.73 10.90
N ARG A 446 37.07 -19.48 10.35
CA ARG A 446 37.31 -20.88 10.72
C ARG A 446 38.19 -20.98 11.97
N HIS A 447 37.70 -20.43 13.06
CA HIS A 447 38.36 -20.46 14.36
C HIS A 447 37.41 -20.95 15.46
N CYS A 448 37.98 -21.20 16.64
CA CYS A 448 37.19 -21.51 17.83
C CYS A 448 36.28 -20.32 18.17
N GLY A 449 35.01 -20.57 18.47
CA GLY A 449 34.04 -19.52 18.75
C GLY A 449 33.37 -18.89 17.53
N ALA A 450 33.43 -19.56 16.38
CA ALA A 450 32.68 -19.20 15.18
C ALA A 450 31.96 -20.39 14.54
N PHE A 451 30.86 -20.08 13.85
CA PHE A 451 30.08 -20.98 13.01
C PHE A 451 30.00 -20.37 11.61
N CYS A 452 30.52 -21.03 10.58
CA CYS A 452 30.55 -20.44 9.24
C CYS A 452 30.41 -21.46 8.11
N ILE A 453 30.04 -20.96 6.93
CA ILE A 453 30.04 -21.69 5.66
C ILE A 453 31.14 -21.14 4.75
N GLY A 454 31.87 -22.01 4.06
CA GLY A 454 32.84 -21.65 3.03
C GLY A 454 32.20 -21.45 1.65
N SER A 455 32.92 -20.81 0.72
CA SER A 455 32.41 -20.57 -0.64
C SER A 455 32.14 -21.86 -1.45
N SER A 456 32.75 -22.97 -1.05
CA SER A 456 32.47 -24.31 -1.61
C SER A 456 31.24 -25.00 -1.02
N GLY A 457 30.60 -24.41 0.01
CA GLY A 457 29.47 -25.01 0.73
C GLY A 457 29.84 -25.85 1.96
N ALA A 458 31.13 -25.96 2.29
CA ALA A 458 31.58 -26.65 3.50
C ALA A 458 31.19 -25.87 4.78
N VAL A 459 30.63 -26.55 5.77
CA VAL A 459 30.17 -25.96 7.04
C VAL A 459 31.21 -26.21 8.13
N PHE A 460 31.50 -25.21 8.96
CA PHE A 460 32.51 -25.27 10.02
C PHE A 460 31.91 -24.86 11.37
N VAL A 461 32.17 -25.65 12.41
CA VAL A 461 31.78 -25.38 13.79
C VAL A 461 33.03 -25.33 14.65
N ASN A 462 33.29 -24.19 15.29
CA ASN A 462 34.52 -23.96 16.08
C ASN A 462 35.80 -24.31 15.29
N GLY A 463 35.83 -23.97 13.99
CA GLY A 463 36.94 -24.22 13.08
C GLY A 463 37.06 -25.67 12.55
N LYS A 464 36.19 -26.59 12.97
CA LYS A 464 36.17 -27.97 12.48
C LYS A 464 35.13 -28.14 11.38
N GLU A 465 35.56 -28.71 10.26
CA GLU A 465 34.67 -29.00 9.12
C GLU A 465 33.67 -30.11 9.47
N MET A 466 32.41 -29.89 9.11
CA MET A 466 31.34 -30.87 9.20
C MET A 466 31.31 -31.76 7.95
N THR A 467 30.77 -32.97 8.10
CA THR A 467 30.57 -33.90 6.98
C THR A 467 29.48 -33.43 6.01
N ASN A 468 28.45 -32.77 6.54
CA ASN A 468 27.35 -32.25 5.73
C ASN A 468 27.78 -30.95 5.03
N GLN A 469 27.57 -30.90 3.73
CA GLN A 469 27.88 -29.74 2.89
C GLN A 469 26.61 -29.18 2.26
N LEU A 470 26.59 -27.86 2.14
CA LEU A 470 25.59 -27.09 1.41
C LEU A 470 26.04 -26.89 -0.05
N PRO A 471 25.16 -26.40 -0.93
CA PRO A 471 25.54 -26.01 -2.29
C PRO A 471 26.64 -24.93 -2.28
N PRO A 472 27.54 -24.91 -3.27
CA PRO A 472 28.52 -23.83 -3.43
C PRO A 472 27.84 -22.47 -3.61
N LEU A 473 28.48 -21.41 -3.10
CA LEU A 473 27.96 -20.06 -3.21
C LEU A 473 28.06 -19.55 -4.65
N ALA A 474 26.97 -18.98 -5.15
CA ALA A 474 26.88 -18.38 -6.48
C ALA A 474 26.08 -17.08 -6.43
N ALA A 475 26.20 -16.23 -7.46
CA ALA A 475 25.42 -15.01 -7.57
C ALA A 475 23.90 -15.31 -7.52
N GLY A 476 23.16 -14.51 -6.77
CA GLY A 476 21.74 -14.69 -6.48
C GLY A 476 21.42 -15.64 -5.31
N MET A 477 22.40 -16.37 -4.78
CA MET A 477 22.18 -17.27 -3.64
C MET A 477 22.01 -16.50 -2.33
N THR A 478 21.11 -16.99 -1.48
CA THR A 478 20.94 -16.51 -0.11
C THR A 478 21.38 -17.60 0.86
N VAL A 479 22.19 -17.21 1.85
CA VAL A 479 22.57 -18.03 3.00
C VAL A 479 21.85 -17.49 4.23
N THR A 480 21.06 -18.29 4.91
CA THR A 480 20.33 -17.88 6.11
C THR A 480 20.83 -18.62 7.34
N PHE A 481 21.04 -17.90 8.43
CA PHE A 481 21.40 -18.42 9.75
C PHE A 481 20.27 -18.18 10.74
N GLU A 482 19.83 -19.25 11.39
CA GLU A 482 18.84 -19.23 12.47
C GLU A 482 19.42 -19.94 13.68
N THR A 483 19.35 -19.30 14.84
CA THR A 483 19.89 -19.87 16.08
C THR A 483 18.85 -19.96 17.17
N GLU A 484 18.82 -21.09 17.85
CA GLU A 484 17.94 -21.34 18.99
C GLU A 484 18.77 -21.80 20.20
N PRO A 485 18.57 -21.22 21.40
CA PRO A 485 19.24 -21.70 22.60
C PRO A 485 18.69 -23.07 23.02
N VAL A 486 19.58 -24.05 23.19
CA VAL A 486 19.22 -25.38 23.67
C VAL A 486 19.45 -25.45 25.18
N LEU A 487 18.36 -25.59 25.94
CA LEU A 487 18.42 -25.80 27.38
C LEU A 487 18.97 -27.20 27.67
N SER A 488 20.21 -27.27 28.16
CA SER A 488 20.84 -28.52 28.58
C SER A 488 20.79 -28.65 30.09
N HIS A 489 20.35 -29.80 30.62
CA HIS A 489 20.21 -30.07 32.06
C HIS A 489 21.55 -30.17 32.85
N GLY A 490 22.68 -29.69 32.29
CA GLY A 490 24.03 -29.89 32.83
C GLY A 490 24.95 -28.67 32.82
N GLY A 491 24.44 -27.46 32.56
CA GLY A 491 25.26 -26.23 32.59
C GLY A 491 26.10 -25.95 31.32
N ASP A 492 26.09 -26.87 30.34
CA ASP A 492 26.65 -26.63 29.01
C ASP A 492 25.73 -25.73 28.18
N PHE A 493 26.26 -24.61 27.67
CA PHE A 493 25.52 -23.73 26.75
C PHE A 493 25.72 -24.18 25.30
N ARG A 494 24.61 -24.42 24.59
CA ARG A 494 24.63 -24.80 23.18
C ARG A 494 23.61 -23.98 22.41
N LEU A 495 23.99 -23.51 21.23
CA LEU A 495 23.06 -22.96 20.26
C LEU A 495 22.81 -24.01 19.19
N ARG A 496 21.55 -24.34 18.92
CA ARG A 496 21.19 -25.04 17.70
C ARG A 496 21.24 -24.04 16.57
N VAL A 497 22.13 -24.26 15.61
CA VAL A 497 22.28 -23.40 14.43
C VAL A 497 21.73 -24.15 13.23
N SER A 498 20.71 -23.59 12.61
CA SER A 498 20.31 -23.94 11.25
C SER A 498 21.00 -22.98 10.28
N VAL A 499 21.70 -23.54 9.29
CA VAL A 499 22.19 -22.79 8.14
C VAL A 499 21.58 -23.37 6.88
N ALA A 500 20.87 -22.53 6.12
CA ALA A 500 20.29 -22.90 4.84
C ALA A 500 20.94 -22.13 3.70
N CYS A 501 21.11 -22.80 2.56
CA CYS A 501 21.59 -22.21 1.32
C CYS A 501 20.90 -22.89 0.14
N GLY A 502 20.11 -22.11 -0.61
CA GLY A 502 19.20 -22.66 -1.62
C GLY A 502 18.12 -23.53 -0.97
N GLU A 503 17.92 -24.74 -1.49
CA GLU A 503 16.93 -25.71 -0.97
C GLU A 503 17.51 -26.69 0.04
N ARG A 504 18.76 -26.49 0.50
CA ARG A 504 19.40 -27.37 1.48
C ARG A 504 19.63 -26.64 2.79
N GLU A 505 19.52 -27.40 3.87
CA GLU A 505 19.68 -26.94 5.24
C GLU A 505 20.58 -27.91 6.00
N VAL A 506 21.45 -27.36 6.85
CA VAL A 506 22.26 -28.12 7.81
C VAL A 506 21.97 -27.57 9.19
N VAL A 507 21.55 -28.45 10.10
CA VAL A 507 21.31 -28.14 11.50
C VAL A 507 22.40 -28.78 12.34
N SER A 508 23.04 -27.99 13.22
CA SER A 508 24.06 -28.48 14.13
C SER A 508 24.00 -27.77 15.47
N ASP A 509 24.34 -28.50 16.54
CA ASP A 509 24.54 -27.89 17.85
C ASP A 509 25.95 -27.28 17.91
N TRP A 510 26.02 -25.99 18.22
CA TRP A 510 27.23 -25.20 18.40
C TRP A 510 27.51 -25.02 19.90
N PRO A 511 28.51 -25.72 20.46
CA PRO A 511 28.86 -25.60 21.87
C PRO A 511 29.55 -24.26 22.12
N LEU A 512 29.06 -23.53 23.12
CA LEU A 512 29.57 -22.24 23.56
C LEU A 512 30.22 -22.35 24.93
N GLN A 513 31.23 -21.52 25.18
CA GLN A 513 31.86 -21.41 26.50
C GLN A 513 31.03 -20.55 27.46
N GLN A 514 30.22 -19.63 26.94
CA GLN A 514 29.39 -18.69 27.70
C GLN A 514 28.01 -18.52 27.06
N PRO A 515 26.97 -18.19 27.83
CA PRO A 515 25.66 -17.87 27.28
C PRO A 515 25.71 -16.55 26.52
N GLN A 516 25.57 -16.61 25.21
CA GLN A 516 25.53 -15.42 24.35
C GLN A 516 24.23 -15.42 23.55
N LEU A 517 23.44 -14.35 23.73
CA LEU A 517 22.21 -14.10 22.97
C LEU A 517 22.42 -13.10 21.82
N LYS A 518 23.62 -12.52 21.73
CA LYS A 518 24.03 -11.57 20.71
C LYS A 518 25.36 -11.99 20.13
N LEU A 519 25.45 -12.07 18.81
CA LEU A 519 26.65 -12.52 18.11
C LEU A 519 27.06 -11.48 17.07
N PHE A 520 28.35 -11.49 16.75
CA PHE A 520 28.85 -10.84 15.54
C PHE A 520 28.54 -11.75 14.36
N PHE A 521 28.42 -11.13 13.19
CA PHE A 521 28.53 -11.85 11.94
C PHE A 521 29.73 -11.33 11.15
N GLY A 522 30.20 -12.09 10.19
CA GLY A 522 31.35 -11.69 9.39
C GLY A 522 31.44 -12.39 8.05
N CYS A 523 32.34 -11.89 7.21
CA CYS A 523 32.74 -12.56 5.98
C CYS A 523 34.26 -12.42 5.74
N SER A 524 34.83 -13.39 5.03
CA SER A 524 36.20 -13.32 4.52
C SER A 524 36.26 -13.97 3.15
N PHE A 525 36.94 -13.31 2.21
CA PHE A 525 37.16 -13.82 0.86
C PHE A 525 38.59 -13.52 0.44
N LEU A 526 39.27 -14.50 -0.16
CA LEU A 526 40.63 -14.28 -0.62
C LEU A 526 40.67 -13.37 -1.87
N HIS A 527 39.88 -13.71 -2.88
CA HIS A 527 39.89 -13.06 -4.19
C HIS A 527 38.87 -11.92 -4.28
N ALA A 528 39.15 -10.92 -5.12
CA ALA A 528 38.24 -9.82 -5.39
C ALA A 528 36.99 -10.27 -6.15
N GLY A 529 35.93 -9.45 -6.12
CA GLY A 529 34.70 -9.64 -6.90
C GLY A 529 33.53 -10.26 -6.14
N TRP A 530 33.75 -10.75 -4.91
CA TRP A 530 32.66 -11.13 -4.02
C TRP A 530 31.92 -9.91 -3.51
N GLU A 531 30.60 -9.88 -3.67
CA GLU A 531 29.73 -8.82 -3.17
C GLU A 531 28.59 -9.44 -2.35
N LEU A 532 28.47 -9.02 -1.09
CA LEU A 532 27.51 -9.58 -0.12
C LEU A 532 26.62 -8.51 0.48
N LEU A 533 25.31 -8.73 0.39
CA LEU A 533 24.29 -7.99 1.14
C LEU A 533 23.95 -8.74 2.43
N VAL A 534 23.80 -8.03 3.55
CA VAL A 534 23.28 -8.58 4.82
C VAL A 534 21.93 -7.98 5.18
N PHE A 535 20.97 -8.80 5.66
CA PHE A 535 19.64 -8.36 6.12
C PHE A 535 18.95 -9.35 7.06
#